data_AF-A0A1J3DBR3-F1
#
_entry.id   AF-A0A1J3DBR3-F1
#
_cell.length_a   1.000
_cell.length_b   1.000
_cell.length_c   1.000
_cell.angle_alpha   90.00
_cell.angle_beta   90.00
_cell.angle_gamma   90.00
#
_symmetry.space_group_name_H-M   'P 1'
#
loop_
_entity.id
_entity.type
_entity.pdbx_description
1 polymer ?
#
loop_
_entity_poly.entity_id
_entity_poly.type
_entity_poly.pdbx_seq_one_letter_code
_entity_poly.pdbx_strand_id
1 'polypeptide(L)'
;IRRPVQYQVELAVHYLSGDAHLWWRAVQGRRVVWTWGEFVAEFDAKYFPQEARDRLHLRFIALTQGDRSVREYDAEFSRLVVHTGPGIGGERSVMQRFLQGLRPSIRTQCRG
;
A
#
# COMPACT_ATOMS: atom_id res chain seq x y z
N ILE A 1 -13.28 21.63 6.82
CA ILE A 1 -13.89 21.05 8.05
C ILE A 1 -12.95 19.96 8.57
N ARG A 2 -12.22 20.20 9.67
CA ARG A 2 -11.42 19.15 10.35
C ARG A 2 -12.41 18.21 11.05
N ARG A 3 -12.53 16.96 10.59
CA ARG A 3 -13.31 15.95 11.31
C ARG A 3 -12.63 15.66 12.65
N PRO A 4 -13.36 15.65 13.79
CA PRO A 4 -12.78 15.29 15.08
C PRO A 4 -12.22 13.87 15.00
N VAL A 5 -10.98 13.67 15.47
CA VAL A 5 -10.29 12.36 15.53
C VAL A 5 -11.16 11.28 16.19
N GLN A 6 -12.05 11.71 17.08
CA GLN A 6 -12.99 10.90 17.84
C GLN A 6 -13.94 10.06 16.97
N TYR A 7 -14.29 10.52 15.76
CA TYR A 7 -15.24 9.82 14.87
C TYR A 7 -14.57 9.07 13.72
N GLN A 8 -13.24 9.04 13.66
CA GLN A 8 -12.52 8.42 12.55
C GLN A 8 -12.74 6.89 12.52
N VAL A 9 -12.73 6.25 13.69
CA VAL A 9 -12.97 4.81 13.81
C VAL A 9 -14.40 4.47 13.44
N GLU A 10 -15.38 5.17 14.02
CA GLU A 10 -16.81 4.95 13.72
C GLU A 10 -17.11 5.09 12.23
N LEU A 11 -16.54 6.11 11.60
CA LEU A 11 -16.70 6.32 10.17
C LEU A 11 -16.06 5.18 9.36
N ALA A 12 -14.84 4.77 9.67
CA ALA A 12 -14.19 3.68 8.95
C ALA A 12 -14.95 2.36 9.10
N VAL A 13 -15.47 2.08 10.30
CA VAL A 13 -16.32 0.93 10.59
C VAL A 13 -17.61 0.96 9.79
N HIS A 14 -18.21 2.14 9.58
CA HIS A 14 -19.39 2.30 8.72
C HIS A 14 -19.14 1.88 7.27
N TYR A 15 -17.90 2.03 6.77
CA TYR A 15 -17.52 1.59 5.43
C TYR A 15 -17.05 0.12 5.36
N LEU A 16 -16.90 -0.57 6.50
CA LEU A 16 -16.66 -2.00 6.49
C LEU A 16 -17.92 -2.74 6.07
N SER A 17 -17.76 -3.75 5.23
CA SER A 17 -18.86 -4.57 4.73
C SER A 17 -18.48 -6.05 4.74
N GLY A 18 -19.49 -6.92 4.73
CA GLY A 18 -19.31 -8.37 4.74
C GLY A 18 -18.45 -8.84 5.92
N ASP A 19 -17.47 -9.69 5.61
CA ASP A 19 -16.57 -10.31 6.59
C ASP A 19 -15.78 -9.29 7.42
N ALA A 20 -15.45 -8.13 6.83
CA ALA A 20 -14.74 -7.07 7.55
C ALA A 20 -15.57 -6.45 8.66
N HIS A 21 -16.87 -6.26 8.43
CA HIS A 21 -17.77 -5.76 9.47
C HIS A 21 -18.01 -6.81 10.56
N LEU A 22 -18.20 -8.08 10.18
CA LEU A 22 -18.37 -9.18 11.13
C LEU A 22 -17.14 -9.38 12.02
N TRP A 23 -15.95 -9.34 11.43
CA TRP A 23 -14.68 -9.38 12.17
C TRP A 23 -14.57 -8.20 13.13
N TRP A 24 -14.82 -6.98 12.68
CA TRP A 24 -14.73 -5.80 13.54
C TRP A 24 -15.69 -5.89 14.72
N ARG A 25 -16.90 -6.42 14.53
CA ARG A 25 -17.86 -6.66 15.62
C ARG A 25 -17.34 -7.59 16.71
N ALA A 26 -16.52 -8.59 16.35
CA ALA A 26 -15.89 -9.49 17.30
C ALA A 26 -14.67 -8.86 18.02
N VAL A 27 -13.97 -7.93 17.36
CA VAL A 27 -12.77 -7.27 17.91
C VAL A 27 -13.12 -6.05 18.76
N GLN A 28 -14.14 -5.27 18.37
CA GLN A 28 -14.44 -3.98 19.00
C GLN A 28 -14.69 -4.08 20.51
N GLY A 29 -15.26 -5.20 20.99
CA GLY A 29 -15.55 -5.44 22.41
C GLY A 29 -14.33 -5.69 23.30
N ARG A 30 -13.13 -5.85 22.72
CA ARG A 30 -11.88 -6.01 23.48
C ARG A 30 -11.47 -4.75 24.25
N ARG A 31 -12.01 -3.59 23.88
CA ARG A 31 -11.69 -2.27 24.44
C ARG A 31 -12.92 -1.40 24.49
N VAL A 32 -12.95 -0.46 25.43
CA VAL A 32 -14.05 0.53 25.56
C VAL A 32 -13.90 1.64 24.52
N VAL A 33 -12.66 2.02 24.20
CA VAL A 33 -12.35 3.08 23.23
C VAL A 33 -11.26 2.58 22.29
N TRP A 34 -11.43 2.88 21.00
CA TRP A 34 -10.45 2.61 19.97
C TRP A 34 -9.92 3.93 19.42
N THR A 35 -8.61 4.12 19.46
CA THR A 35 -7.97 5.19 18.70
C THR A 35 -7.87 4.82 17.22
N TRP A 36 -7.72 5.81 16.36
CA TRP A 36 -7.48 5.57 14.93
C TRP A 36 -6.27 4.66 14.69
N GLY A 37 -5.17 4.88 15.42
CA GLY A 37 -3.96 4.08 15.29
C GLY A 37 -4.18 2.60 15.66
N GLU A 38 -4.95 2.33 16.72
CA GLU A 38 -5.28 0.95 17.13
C GLU A 38 -6.22 0.26 16.14
N PHE A 39 -7.22 0.99 15.61
CA PHE A 39 -8.08 0.47 14.54
C PHE A 39 -7.25 0.06 13.33
N VAL A 40 -6.39 0.96 12.84
CA VAL A 40 -5.53 0.69 11.68
C VAL A 40 -4.59 -0.49 11.96
N ALA A 41 -4.01 -0.59 13.16
CA ALA A 41 -3.12 -1.69 13.51
C ALA A 41 -3.83 -3.05 13.52
N GLU A 42 -5.03 -3.16 14.09
CA GLU A 42 -5.82 -4.41 14.06
C GLU A 42 -6.30 -4.73 12.64
N PHE A 43 -6.74 -3.73 11.89
CA PHE A 43 -7.20 -3.89 10.51
C PHE A 43 -6.07 -4.42 9.62
N ASP A 44 -4.90 -3.79 9.71
CA ASP A 44 -3.70 -4.21 9.00
C ASP A 44 -3.25 -5.61 9.42
N ALA A 45 -3.26 -5.92 10.72
CA ALA A 45 -2.89 -7.26 11.18
C ALA A 45 -3.80 -8.36 10.60
N LYS A 46 -5.10 -8.07 10.42
CA LYS A 46 -6.07 -9.01 9.88
C LYS A 46 -6.04 -9.13 8.36
N TYR A 47 -5.95 -8.00 7.66
CA TYR A 47 -6.16 -7.92 6.20
C TYR A 47 -4.88 -7.67 5.41
N PHE A 48 -3.83 -7.18 6.06
CA PHE A 48 -2.53 -6.85 5.48
C PHE A 48 -1.38 -7.45 6.32
N PRO A 49 -1.38 -8.77 6.56
CA PRO A 49 -0.36 -9.42 7.38
C PRO A 49 1.03 -9.26 6.76
N GLN A 50 2.08 -9.48 7.56
CA GLN A 50 3.46 -9.25 7.15
C GLN A 50 3.81 -10.00 5.86
N GLU A 51 3.32 -11.22 5.69
CA GLU A 51 3.55 -12.04 4.49
C GLU A 51 2.95 -11.41 3.23
N ALA A 52 1.80 -10.72 3.36
CA ALA A 52 1.20 -10.00 2.24
C ALA A 52 2.02 -8.75 1.89
N ARG A 53 2.53 -8.03 2.89
CA ARG A 53 3.44 -6.90 2.71
C ARG A 53 4.75 -7.34 2.05
N ASP A 54 5.33 -8.43 2.52
CA ASP A 54 6.57 -9.01 1.97
C ASP A 54 6.37 -9.45 0.52
N ARG A 55 5.23 -10.07 0.19
CA ARG A 55 4.88 -10.39 -1.21
C ARG A 55 4.77 -9.15 -2.08
N LEU A 56 4.14 -8.08 -1.60
CA LEU A 56 4.05 -6.81 -2.34
C LEU A 56 5.44 -6.19 -2.54
N HIS A 57 6.29 -6.24 -1.52
CA HIS A 57 7.67 -5.78 -1.58
C HIS A 57 8.52 -6.59 -2.58
N LEU A 58 8.44 -7.93 -2.53
CA LEU A 58 9.10 -8.81 -3.48
C LEU A 58 8.62 -8.57 -4.91
N ARG A 59 7.30 -8.42 -5.11
CA ARG A 59 6.73 -8.07 -6.41
C ARG A 59 7.26 -6.72 -6.90
N PHE A 60 7.38 -5.74 -6.01
CA PHE A 60 7.92 -4.43 -6.33
C PHE A 60 9.40 -4.49 -6.73
N ILE A 61 10.23 -5.26 -6.02
CA ILE A 61 11.64 -5.46 -6.37
C ILE A 61 11.81 -6.25 -7.67
N ALA A 62 10.94 -7.22 -7.92
CA ALA A 62 10.97 -8.01 -9.15
C ALA A 62 10.34 -7.30 -10.35
N LEU A 63 9.59 -6.21 -10.15
CA LEU A 63 8.87 -5.54 -11.22
C LEU A 63 9.85 -5.02 -12.28
N THR A 64 9.71 -5.49 -13.51
CA THR A 64 10.39 -4.96 -14.68
C THR A 64 9.36 -4.69 -15.75
N GLN A 65 9.69 -3.81 -16.70
CA GLN A 65 8.83 -3.52 -17.84
C GLN A 65 8.59 -4.79 -18.68
N GLY A 66 9.61 -5.66 -18.82
CA GLY A 66 9.50 -6.87 -19.64
C GLY A 66 9.08 -6.52 -21.07
N ASP A 67 8.08 -7.21 -21.60
CA ASP A 67 7.50 -6.94 -22.92
C ASP A 67 6.35 -5.93 -22.90
N ARG A 68 6.00 -5.39 -21.73
CA ARG A 68 4.89 -4.44 -21.58
C ARG A 68 5.25 -3.06 -22.12
N SER A 69 4.22 -2.28 -22.44
CA SER A 69 4.39 -0.86 -22.70
C SER A 69 4.86 -0.13 -21.45
N VAL A 70 5.51 1.03 -21.63
CA VAL A 70 5.93 1.89 -20.51
C VAL A 70 4.72 2.30 -19.66
N ARG A 71 3.56 2.54 -20.29
CA ARG A 71 2.33 2.94 -19.60
C ARG A 71 1.77 1.83 -18.71
N GLU A 72 1.77 0.59 -19.17
CA GLU A 72 1.32 -0.56 -18.36
C GLU A 72 2.27 -0.83 -17.19
N TYR A 73 3.58 -0.71 -17.44
CA TYR A 73 4.59 -0.79 -16.40
C TYR A 73 4.41 0.31 -15.34
N ASP A 74 4.23 1.57 -15.76
CA ASP A 74 4.01 2.71 -14.87
C ASP A 74 2.75 2.59 -14.03
N ALA A 75 1.65 2.11 -14.62
CA ALA A 75 0.42 1.85 -13.89
C ALA A 75 0.60 0.80 -12.79
N GLU A 76 1.33 -0.29 -13.05
CA GLU A 76 1.63 -1.30 -12.03
C GLU A 76 2.64 -0.79 -10.99
N PHE A 77 3.66 -0.06 -11.43
CA PHE A 77 4.66 0.55 -10.56
C PHE A 77 4.01 1.49 -9.55
N SER A 78 3.16 2.41 -10.03
CA SER A 78 2.43 3.38 -9.19
C SER A 78 1.54 2.69 -8.15
N ARG A 79 0.86 1.59 -8.52
CA ARG A 79 0.06 0.81 -7.56
C ARG A 79 0.92 0.20 -6.45
N LEU A 80 2.10 -0.33 -6.80
CA LEU A 80 2.99 -0.96 -5.82
C LEU A 80 3.66 0.09 -4.93
N VAL A 81 4.05 1.24 -5.46
CA VAL A 81 4.66 2.34 -4.69
C VAL A 81 3.74 2.86 -3.59
N VAL A 82 2.42 2.88 -3.79
CA VAL A 82 1.48 3.29 -2.72
C VAL A 82 1.56 2.34 -1.50
N HIS A 83 1.85 1.06 -1.72
CA HIS A 83 1.92 0.06 -0.66
C HIS A 83 3.33 -0.12 -0.08
N THR A 84 4.38 0.17 -0.85
CA THR A 84 5.79 -0.02 -0.45
C THR A 84 6.52 1.30 -0.16
N GLY A 85 5.93 2.44 -0.55
CA GLY A 85 6.51 3.79 -0.52
C GLY A 85 7.16 4.20 0.79
N PRO A 86 6.56 3.94 1.96
CA PRO A 86 7.19 4.27 3.25
C PRO A 86 8.55 3.57 3.47
N GLY A 87 8.81 2.44 2.81
CA GLY A 87 10.03 1.64 2.98
C GLY A 87 11.16 1.90 1.97
N ILE A 88 10.94 2.71 0.93
CA ILE A 88 11.89 2.83 -0.20
C ILE A 88 12.94 3.93 0.01
N GLY A 89 12.83 4.73 1.07
CA GLY A 89 13.83 5.78 1.37
C GLY A 89 13.65 7.07 0.57
N GLY A 90 12.43 7.38 0.16
CA GLY A 90 12.05 8.66 -0.46
C GLY A 90 11.98 8.66 -1.99
N GLU A 91 11.56 9.80 -2.56
CA GLU A 91 11.24 9.96 -3.99
C GLU A 91 12.41 9.61 -4.92
N ARG A 92 13.65 9.93 -4.53
CA ARG A 92 14.85 9.63 -5.33
C ARG A 92 15.04 8.13 -5.51
N SER A 93 14.87 7.35 -4.44
CA SER A 93 14.99 5.89 -4.49
C SER A 93 13.85 5.26 -5.29
N VAL A 94 12.64 5.81 -5.19
CA VAL A 94 11.49 5.40 -6.01
C VAL A 94 11.78 5.64 -7.50
N MET A 95 12.27 6.83 -7.85
CA MET A 95 12.64 7.17 -9.23
C MET A 95 13.75 6.26 -9.77
N GLN A 96 14.79 6.02 -8.97
CA GLN A 96 15.89 5.13 -9.37
C GLN A 96 15.37 3.70 -9.61
N ARG A 97 14.49 3.20 -8.74
CA ARG A 97 13.88 1.88 -8.90
C ARG A 97 13.02 1.80 -10.16
N PHE A 98 12.27 2.85 -10.49
CA PHE A 98 11.49 2.94 -11.73
C PHE A 98 12.39 2.80 -12.96
N LEU A 99 13.47 3.58 -13.03
CA LEU A 99 14.43 3.55 -14.14
C LEU A 99 15.15 2.21 -14.27
N GLN A 100 15.45 1.53 -13.16
CA GLN A 100 16.07 0.21 -13.17
C GLN A 100 15.17 -0.88 -13.75
N GLY A 101 13.85 -0.77 -13.57
CA GLY A 101 12.89 -1.72 -14.12
C GLY A 101 12.56 -1.50 -15.60
N LEU A 102 12.89 -0.35 -16.19
CA LEU A 102 12.69 -0.09 -17.62
C LEU A 102 13.55 -1.00 -18.50
N ARG A 103 13.06 -1.29 -19.71
CA ARG A 103 13.81 -2.05 -20.71
C ARG A 103 15.13 -1.34 -21.06
N PRO A 104 16.22 -2.09 -21.30
CA PRO A 104 17.53 -1.51 -21.60
C PRO A 104 17.52 -0.51 -22.76
N SER A 105 16.76 -0.78 -23.82
CA SER A 105 16.65 0.07 -25.02
C SER A 105 16.08 1.47 -24.73
N ILE A 106 15.16 1.57 -23.77
CA ILE A 106 14.56 2.84 -23.34
C ILE A 106 15.48 3.52 -22.32
N ARG A 107 16.10 2.73 -21.43
CA ARG A 107 17.02 3.22 -20.41
C ARG A 107 18.25 3.94 -21.00
N THR A 108 18.72 3.51 -22.16
CA THR A 108 19.83 4.15 -22.88
C THR A 108 19.46 5.48 -23.54
N GLN A 109 18.18 5.71 -23.85
CA GLN A 109 17.70 6.97 -24.43
C GLN A 109 17.56 8.10 -23.40
N CYS A 110 17.33 7.78 -22.13
CA CYS A 110 17.27 8.79 -21.05
C CYS A 110 18.65 9.17 -20.48
N ARG A 111 19.76 8.64 -21.03
CA ARG A 111 21.14 8.96 -20.65
C ARG A 111 21.90 9.80 -21.69
N GLY A 112 21.22 10.18 -22.78
CA GLY A 112 21.73 11.10 -23.81
C GLY A 112 21.29 12.53 -23.55
#